data_AF-A0A8B9A0A6-F1
#
_entry.id   AF-A0A8B9A0A6-F1
#
_cell.length_a   1.000
_cell.length_b   1.000
_cell.length_c   1.000
_cell.angle_alpha   90.00
_cell.angle_beta   90.00
_cell.angle_gamma   90.00
#
_symmetry.space_group_name_H-M   'P 1'
#
loop_
_entity.id
_entity.type
_entity.pdbx_description
1 polymer ?
#
loop_
_entity_poly.entity_id
_entity_poly.type
_entity_poly.pdbx_seq_one_letter_code
_entity_poly.pdbx_strand_id
1 'polypeptide(L)'
;MVTLLPLPVIFLSLITSCNGSRSIRSPNKSFIKTTMFYTPAEKSSVPSSDQKFHINPIGVAVGFLTPILLFLCWLAVRYWRRNKSCNKVGDDSRPTLFTPMIRSIDLSFLEKLEQGGLQLEIVGRGGCGEVYKAELRNGVRRMKIAIKRIMQPAIDAGELCEGETKFLNLQMQQIRSEIQTVGQLGHPNILPLLAHVSRPNCHYLVYEFMKNGSLHDALKGASDGSKNLEWPIRYKIALGVAAGLEYLHIARRPRIFHRDLKPANILLDDDLNARISDFGLAKLVPDSIRSARRSKVAGTIGYIAPEYYQTLMFTDKCDVYSFGVVLAVLVSGKFPTDEFFQGTDELCIVKWVRNAIRSDDPRVAIDRKLLGNGFEEQMLLVLKIACFCTYDDPMERPNSRDIHCMLSQIKH
;
A
#
# COMPACT_ATOMS: atom_id res chain seq x y z
N MET A 1 -14.82 -32.55 24.71
CA MET A 1 -13.62 -33.02 25.45
C MET A 1 -12.47 -32.94 24.45
N VAL A 2 -11.55 -31.98 24.48
CA VAL A 2 -10.68 -31.46 25.57
C VAL A 2 -9.60 -32.46 26.00
N THR A 3 -8.40 -32.28 25.42
CA THR A 3 -7.01 -32.52 25.88
C THR A 3 -6.13 -32.39 24.61
N LEU A 4 -5.29 -31.39 24.34
CA LEU A 4 -4.57 -30.37 25.13
C LEU A 4 -3.38 -30.89 25.95
N LEU A 5 -2.25 -30.16 25.85
CA LEU A 5 -0.98 -30.17 26.62
C LEU A 5 0.23 -30.93 26.02
N PRO A 6 1.49 -30.52 26.31
CA PRO A 6 1.97 -29.17 26.72
C PRO A 6 3.28 -28.67 26.06
N LEU A 7 3.59 -27.40 26.34
CA LEU A 7 4.92 -26.75 26.23
C LEU A 7 5.93 -27.36 27.23
N PRO A 8 7.19 -26.90 27.22
CA PRO A 8 7.55 -26.05 28.36
C PRO A 8 8.28 -24.73 28.03
N VAL A 9 8.02 -23.75 28.90
CA VAL A 9 8.71 -22.47 29.07
C VAL A 9 9.65 -22.58 30.28
N ILE A 10 10.78 -21.84 30.32
CA ILE A 10 11.51 -21.37 31.53
C ILE A 10 12.78 -20.60 31.06
N PHE A 11 13.32 -19.55 31.70
CA PHE A 11 12.73 -18.43 32.48
C PHE A 11 13.81 -17.31 32.60
N LEU A 12 13.46 -16.12 33.09
CA LEU A 12 14.38 -14.96 33.28
C LEU A 12 15.43 -15.15 34.39
N SER A 13 16.57 -14.42 34.31
CA SER A 13 17.06 -13.39 35.28
C SER A 13 18.60 -13.19 35.17
N LEU A 14 19.14 -11.99 34.87
CA LEU A 14 19.45 -10.77 35.66
C LEU A 14 20.92 -10.64 36.13
N ILE A 15 21.57 -9.53 35.69
CA ILE A 15 22.46 -8.62 36.46
C ILE A 15 23.98 -8.96 36.68
N THR A 16 24.80 -7.88 36.60
CA THR A 16 26.24 -7.68 37.01
C THR A 16 27.33 -8.46 36.23
N SER A 17 28.52 -7.95 35.90
CA SER A 17 29.37 -6.89 36.49
C SER A 17 30.48 -6.42 35.52
N CYS A 18 31.09 -5.29 35.85
CA CYS A 18 32.24 -4.62 35.22
C CYS A 18 33.54 -5.46 35.07
N ASN A 19 34.34 -5.20 34.02
CA ASN A 19 35.72 -4.60 34.07
C ASN A 19 36.62 -4.98 32.86
N GLY A 20 37.64 -4.16 32.58
CA GLY A 20 38.73 -4.46 31.63
C GLY A 20 38.69 -3.59 30.36
N SER A 21 39.17 -2.34 30.27
CA SER A 21 40.47 -1.73 30.66
C SER A 21 41.59 -1.87 29.62
N ARG A 22 42.33 -0.76 29.39
CA ARG A 22 43.62 -0.59 28.67
C ARG A 22 43.52 -0.50 27.12
N SER A 23 44.36 0.29 26.40
CA SER A 23 45.57 1.04 26.82
C SER A 23 46.09 2.07 25.78
N ILE A 24 46.59 3.24 26.26
CA ILE A 24 47.85 3.95 25.87
C ILE A 24 47.93 4.53 24.42
N ARG A 25 48.22 5.82 24.19
CA ARG A 25 49.57 6.44 24.32
C ARG A 25 49.55 7.99 24.32
N SER A 26 50.46 8.60 25.07
CA SER A 26 50.86 10.03 25.00
C SER A 26 52.11 10.21 24.11
N PRO A 27 52.60 11.43 23.82
CA PRO A 27 53.43 12.22 24.77
C PRO A 27 53.05 13.74 24.76
N ASN A 28 53.65 14.68 25.51
CA ASN A 28 55.00 14.79 26.05
C ASN A 28 55.09 15.61 27.36
N LYS A 29 56.23 15.48 28.08
CA LYS A 29 56.60 16.23 29.31
C LYS A 29 57.16 17.62 28.92
N SER A 30 57.48 18.59 29.78
CA SER A 30 57.77 18.67 31.24
C SER A 30 57.38 20.09 31.76
N PHE A 31 57.82 20.72 32.86
CA PHE A 31 58.81 20.51 33.95
C PHE A 31 58.40 21.49 35.10
N ILE A 32 58.45 21.21 36.41
CA ILE A 32 59.59 21.16 37.36
C ILE A 32 59.08 20.69 38.75
N LYS A 33 59.99 20.16 39.59
CA LYS A 33 59.76 19.66 40.96
C LYS A 33 59.36 20.75 41.96
N THR A 34 58.73 20.36 43.08
CA THR A 34 59.29 20.61 44.44
C THR A 34 58.76 19.59 45.46
N THR A 35 59.68 19.21 46.35
CA THR A 35 59.73 18.14 47.36
C THR A 35 58.63 18.14 48.44
N MET A 36 58.23 16.96 48.93
CA MET A 36 57.48 16.78 50.18
C MET A 36 58.40 16.90 51.41
N PHE A 37 57.90 17.47 52.51
CA PHE A 37 58.36 17.12 53.86
C PHE A 37 57.17 16.93 54.81
N TYR A 38 57.33 15.95 55.69
CA TYR A 38 56.40 15.53 56.74
C TYR A 38 56.86 16.11 58.08
N THR A 39 55.95 16.64 58.91
CA THR A 39 55.85 16.36 60.38
C THR A 39 54.58 17.00 60.98
N PRO A 40 54.07 16.52 62.15
CA PRO A 40 52.75 16.88 62.69
C PRO A 40 52.76 17.66 64.03
N ALA A 41 51.54 17.93 64.55
CA ALA A 41 51.16 18.60 65.83
C ALA A 41 51.32 20.15 65.82
N GLU A 42 50.38 20.96 66.33
CA GLU A 42 49.69 20.88 67.63
C GLU A 42 48.27 21.54 67.61
N LYS A 43 47.52 21.53 68.73
CA LYS A 43 46.14 22.05 68.86
C LYS A 43 46.08 23.57 69.10
N SER A 44 45.09 24.27 68.52
CA SER A 44 44.47 25.43 69.17
C SER A 44 43.02 25.71 68.73
N SER A 45 42.23 26.10 69.74
CA SER A 45 40.87 26.68 69.82
C SER A 45 40.09 27.12 68.57
N VAL A 46 38.81 26.76 68.59
CA VAL A 46 37.66 27.33 67.84
C VAL A 46 37.40 28.79 68.26
N PRO A 47 36.90 29.64 67.33
CA PRO A 47 35.61 30.30 67.58
C PRO A 47 34.60 30.11 66.43
N SER A 48 33.33 30.09 66.79
CA SER A 48 32.18 29.78 65.93
C SER A 48 31.60 30.99 65.21
N SER A 49 31.08 30.79 63.99
CA SER A 49 29.92 31.55 63.50
C SER A 49 29.11 30.71 62.49
N ASP A 50 27.91 30.30 62.90
CA ASP A 50 26.94 29.63 62.02
C ASP A 50 26.25 30.67 61.13
N GLN A 51 26.53 30.66 59.82
CA GLN A 51 25.64 31.29 58.84
C GLN A 51 24.73 30.23 58.20
N LYS A 52 23.53 30.05 58.79
CA LYS A 52 22.47 29.23 58.22
C LYS A 52 21.85 29.94 57.01
N PHE A 53 22.04 29.38 55.81
CA PHE A 53 21.29 29.80 54.63
C PHE A 53 19.80 29.47 54.79
N HIS A 54 18.98 30.50 55.04
CA HIS A 54 17.53 30.38 55.03
C HIS A 54 17.01 30.18 53.60
N ILE A 55 16.86 28.92 53.19
CA ILE A 55 16.11 28.56 51.98
C ILE A 55 14.63 28.84 52.25
N ASN A 56 14.08 29.87 51.63
CA ASN A 56 12.68 30.25 51.79
C ASN A 56 11.78 29.20 51.07
N PRO A 57 10.97 28.38 51.81
CA PRO A 57 10.30 27.22 51.23
C PRO A 57 9.29 27.58 50.13
N ILE A 58 8.75 28.82 50.18
CA ILE A 58 7.83 29.36 49.17
C ILE A 58 8.50 29.45 47.79
N GLY A 59 9.76 29.88 47.73
CA GLY A 59 10.49 30.03 46.47
C GLY A 59 10.80 28.69 45.79
N VAL A 60 11.09 27.66 46.58
CA VAL A 60 11.35 26.30 46.08
C VAL A 60 10.07 25.68 45.51
N ALA A 61 8.93 25.83 46.19
CA ALA A 61 7.65 25.32 45.70
C ALA A 61 7.24 25.94 44.35
N VAL A 62 7.41 27.26 44.18
CA VAL A 62 7.13 27.96 42.90
C VAL A 62 8.05 27.46 41.77
N GLY A 63 9.31 27.16 42.07
CA GLY A 63 10.28 26.63 41.11
C GLY A 63 9.94 25.24 40.56
N PHE A 64 9.25 24.39 41.33
CA PHE A 64 8.82 23.05 40.86
C PHE A 64 7.41 23.05 40.25
N LEU A 65 6.49 23.88 40.74
CA LEU A 65 5.13 23.94 40.21
C LEU A 65 5.06 24.56 38.81
N THR A 66 5.91 25.55 38.50
CA THR A 66 5.94 26.22 37.20
C THR A 66 6.26 25.29 36.01
N PRO A 67 7.30 24.44 36.00
CA PRO A 67 7.55 23.50 34.90
C PRO A 67 6.46 22.42 34.79
N ILE A 68 5.86 21.98 35.90
CA ILE A 68 4.73 21.04 35.89
C ILE A 68 3.52 21.68 35.20
N LEU A 69 3.17 22.93 35.55
CA LEU A 69 2.06 23.65 34.95
C LEU A 69 2.28 23.89 33.45
N LEU A 70 3.52 24.22 33.05
CA LEU A 70 3.90 24.37 31.63
C LEU A 70 3.84 23.03 30.87
N PHE A 71 4.22 21.92 31.49
CA PHE A 71 4.11 20.59 30.89
C PHE A 71 2.65 20.15 30.74
N LEU A 72 1.81 20.37 31.75
CA LEU A 72 0.37 20.13 31.68
C LEU A 72 -0.31 21.03 30.64
N CYS A 73 0.08 22.30 30.54
CA CYS A 73 -0.39 23.21 29.50
C CYS A 73 0.08 22.76 28.11
N TRP A 74 1.31 22.27 27.95
CA TRP A 74 1.81 21.70 26.71
C TRP A 74 1.06 20.42 26.33
N LEU A 75 0.76 19.53 27.29
CA LEU A 75 -0.08 18.36 27.08
C LEU A 75 -1.51 18.75 26.69
N ALA A 76 -2.12 19.75 27.35
CA ALA A 76 -3.43 20.27 27.02
C ALA A 76 -3.46 20.91 25.63
N VAL A 77 -2.44 21.70 25.25
CA VAL A 77 -2.29 22.27 23.90
C VAL A 77 -2.02 21.18 22.86
N ARG A 78 -1.25 20.14 23.19
CA ARG A 78 -0.99 19.00 22.28
C ARG A 78 -2.24 18.15 22.10
N TYR A 79 -2.98 17.89 23.18
CA TYR A 79 -4.30 17.25 23.17
C TYR A 79 -5.28 18.08 22.36
N TRP A 80 -5.41 19.38 22.62
CA TRP A 80 -6.32 20.28 21.89
C TRP A 80 -5.91 20.46 20.42
N ARG A 81 -4.62 20.52 20.07
CA ARG A 81 -4.17 20.53 18.66
C ARG A 81 -4.44 19.19 17.97
N ARG A 82 -4.22 18.06 18.63
CA ARG A 82 -4.55 16.72 18.12
C ARG A 82 -6.06 16.55 17.95
N ASN A 83 -6.84 16.97 18.95
CA ASN A 83 -8.29 16.92 18.93
C ASN A 83 -8.90 17.97 17.98
N LYS A 84 -8.23 19.10 17.70
CA LYS A 84 -8.62 20.08 16.65
C LYS A 84 -8.17 19.64 15.25
N SER A 85 -7.19 18.74 15.15
CA SER A 85 -6.91 18.01 13.92
C SER A 85 -7.91 16.89 13.65
N CYS A 86 -8.61 16.39 14.67
CA CYS A 86 -9.77 15.49 14.52
C CYS A 86 -11.08 16.27 14.35
N ASN A 87 -11.31 17.33 15.14
CA ASN A 87 -12.50 18.18 15.15
C ASN A 87 -12.48 19.29 14.09
N LYS A 88 -11.59 19.20 13.09
CA LYS A 88 -11.84 19.76 11.76
C LYS A 88 -12.79 18.85 10.96
N VAL A 89 -13.88 18.42 11.60
CA VAL A 89 -15.09 17.97 10.89
C VAL A 89 -15.94 19.22 10.66
N GLY A 90 -15.47 20.08 9.77
CA GLY A 90 -16.22 21.26 9.37
C GLY A 90 -17.02 20.95 8.12
N ASP A 91 -18.34 20.85 8.25
CA ASP A 91 -19.34 20.91 7.16
C ASP A 91 -18.99 20.14 5.85
N ASP A 92 -18.39 18.97 5.98
CA ASP A 92 -17.79 18.22 4.86
C ASP A 92 -18.79 17.28 4.15
N SER A 93 -20.09 17.62 4.23
CA SER A 93 -21.21 16.87 3.65
C SER A 93 -21.28 16.99 2.12
N ARG A 94 -20.52 17.92 1.53
CA ARG A 94 -20.51 18.20 0.09
C ARG A 94 -19.61 17.20 -0.66
N PRO A 95 -20.08 16.62 -1.78
CA PRO A 95 -19.24 15.78 -2.64
C PRO A 95 -17.99 16.53 -3.12
N THR A 96 -16.81 15.92 -2.94
CA THR A 96 -15.60 16.31 -3.67
C THR A 96 -15.70 15.75 -5.08
N LEU A 97 -15.69 16.61 -6.10
CA LEU A 97 -15.81 16.24 -7.51
C LEU A 97 -14.43 16.29 -8.18
N PHE A 98 -14.09 15.25 -8.93
CA PHE A 98 -12.82 15.15 -9.68
C PHE A 98 -13.02 15.28 -11.20
N THR A 99 -14.27 15.35 -11.66
CA THR A 99 -14.65 15.51 -13.06
C THR A 99 -15.77 16.55 -13.22
N PRO A 100 -15.77 17.37 -14.29
CA PRO A 100 -16.90 18.23 -14.62
C PRO A 100 -18.14 17.46 -15.13
N MET A 101 -18.02 16.14 -15.38
CA MET A 101 -19.11 15.31 -15.92
C MET A 101 -20.25 15.04 -14.92
N ILE A 102 -20.00 15.24 -13.61
CA ILE A 102 -20.95 15.00 -12.52
C ILE A 102 -21.02 16.25 -11.64
N ARG A 103 -22.21 16.59 -11.17
CA ARG A 103 -22.48 17.70 -10.26
C ARG A 103 -22.94 17.15 -8.91
N SER A 104 -22.79 17.93 -7.83
CA SER A 104 -23.19 17.50 -6.48
C SER A 104 -24.68 17.10 -6.39
N ILE A 105 -25.56 17.77 -7.16
CA ILE A 105 -26.99 17.43 -7.22
C ILE A 105 -27.25 16.02 -7.78
N ASP A 106 -26.40 15.55 -8.70
CA ASP A 106 -26.54 14.23 -9.32
C ASP A 106 -26.24 13.09 -8.32
N LEU A 107 -25.61 13.41 -7.17
CA LEU A 107 -25.26 12.46 -6.10
C LEU A 107 -26.19 12.54 -4.87
N SER A 108 -27.19 13.42 -4.88
CA SER A 108 -28.13 13.61 -3.77
C SER A 108 -28.93 12.34 -3.40
N PHE A 109 -29.10 11.39 -4.33
CA PHE A 109 -29.77 10.12 -4.06
C PHE A 109 -29.04 9.23 -3.04
N LEU A 110 -27.75 9.47 -2.77
CA LEU A 110 -26.98 8.72 -1.76
C LEU A 110 -27.61 8.85 -0.37
N GLU A 111 -28.23 9.98 -0.05
CA GLU A 111 -28.94 10.18 1.23
C GLU A 111 -30.14 9.22 1.37
N LYS A 112 -30.81 8.92 0.25
CA LYS A 112 -31.91 7.92 0.23
C LYS A 112 -31.39 6.48 0.35
N LEU A 113 -30.20 6.21 -0.20
CA LEU A 113 -29.51 4.92 -0.03
C LEU A 113 -29.10 4.71 1.45
N GLU A 114 -28.61 5.76 2.11
CA GLU A 114 -28.27 5.75 3.54
C GLU A 114 -29.48 5.50 4.44
N GLN A 115 -30.62 6.11 4.11
CA GLN A 115 -31.89 5.97 4.85
C GLN A 115 -32.66 4.67 4.55
N GLY A 116 -32.14 3.79 3.68
CA GLY A 116 -32.84 2.58 3.23
C GLY A 116 -34.03 2.84 2.29
N GLY A 117 -34.29 4.10 1.92
CA GLY A 117 -35.34 4.52 0.98
C GLY A 117 -34.99 4.31 -0.50
N LEU A 118 -33.83 3.73 -0.81
CA LEU A 118 -33.40 3.36 -2.15
C LEU A 118 -32.62 2.04 -2.10
N GLN A 119 -33.03 1.06 -2.89
CA GLN A 119 -32.30 -0.18 -3.09
C GLN A 119 -31.56 -0.12 -4.43
N LEU A 120 -30.25 -0.39 -4.42
CA LEU A 120 -29.40 -0.43 -5.62
C LEU A 120 -28.87 -1.84 -5.85
N GLU A 121 -28.58 -2.16 -7.12
CA GLU A 121 -27.94 -3.40 -7.53
C GLU A 121 -26.52 -3.48 -6.95
N ILE A 122 -26.23 -4.51 -6.15
CA ILE A 122 -24.90 -4.78 -5.63
C ILE A 122 -24.15 -5.63 -6.67
N VAL A 123 -23.10 -5.05 -7.25
CA VAL A 123 -22.24 -5.70 -8.25
C VAL A 123 -21.02 -6.38 -7.64
N GLY A 124 -20.73 -6.13 -6.36
CA GLY A 124 -19.67 -6.82 -5.64
C GLY A 124 -19.71 -6.58 -4.13
N ARG A 125 -19.28 -7.59 -3.36
CA ARG A 125 -18.96 -7.50 -1.94
C ARG A 125 -17.50 -7.95 -1.76
N GLY A 126 -16.67 -7.18 -1.09
CA GLY A 126 -15.27 -7.51 -0.87
C GLY A 126 -14.71 -6.91 0.42
N GLY A 127 -13.44 -7.17 0.71
CA GLY A 127 -12.78 -6.72 1.96
C GLY A 127 -12.73 -5.20 2.16
N CYS A 128 -12.99 -4.41 1.11
CA CYS A 128 -13.10 -2.95 1.19
C CYS A 128 -14.55 -2.43 1.32
N GLY A 129 -15.57 -3.30 1.31
CA GLY A 129 -16.98 -2.91 1.42
C GLY A 129 -17.85 -3.41 0.26
N GLU A 130 -18.92 -2.66 -0.03
CA GLU A 130 -19.94 -3.00 -1.03
C GLU A 130 -19.80 -2.09 -2.25
N VAL A 131 -19.91 -2.65 -3.45
CA VAL A 131 -19.95 -1.88 -4.70
C VAL A 131 -21.36 -1.95 -5.28
N TYR A 132 -21.99 -0.79 -5.37
CA TYR A 132 -23.31 -0.62 -5.97
C TYR A 132 -23.19 -0.10 -7.40
N LYS A 133 -24.18 -0.41 -8.23
CA LYS A 133 -24.33 0.13 -9.59
C LYS A 133 -25.53 1.07 -9.62
N ALA A 134 -25.34 2.24 -10.21
CA ALA A 134 -26.40 3.23 -10.41
C ALA A 134 -26.27 3.87 -11.79
N GLU A 135 -27.30 4.63 -12.19
CA GLU A 135 -27.33 5.35 -13.45
C GLU A 135 -27.68 6.82 -13.21
N LEU A 136 -26.77 7.71 -13.57
CA LEU A 136 -26.97 9.15 -13.52
C LEU A 136 -27.64 9.65 -14.80
N ARG A 137 -28.56 10.60 -14.64
CA ARG A 137 -29.20 11.34 -15.74
C ARG A 137 -28.72 12.79 -15.71
N ASN A 138 -27.61 13.08 -16.39
CA ASN A 138 -27.11 14.45 -16.51
C ASN A 138 -27.57 15.04 -17.86
N GLY A 139 -28.76 15.64 -17.87
CA GLY A 139 -29.44 16.09 -19.08
C GLY A 139 -29.79 14.92 -20.00
N VAL A 140 -29.34 14.98 -21.26
CA VAL A 140 -29.61 13.95 -22.28
C VAL A 140 -28.71 12.70 -22.10
N ARG A 141 -27.58 12.82 -21.40
CA ARG A 141 -26.58 11.74 -21.31
C ARG A 141 -26.85 10.85 -20.09
N ARG A 142 -27.01 9.54 -20.35
CA ARG A 142 -27.08 8.50 -19.32
C ARG A 142 -25.66 8.01 -19.02
N MET A 143 -25.27 7.98 -17.75
CA MET A 143 -23.95 7.51 -17.31
C MET A 143 -24.12 6.43 -16.24
N LYS A 144 -23.57 5.24 -16.47
CA LYS A 144 -23.53 4.19 -15.45
C LYS A 144 -22.34 4.42 -14.53
N ILE A 145 -22.56 4.38 -13.23
CA ILE A 145 -21.54 4.58 -12.19
C ILE A 145 -21.46 3.38 -11.26
N ALA A 146 -20.24 3.12 -10.77
CA ALA A 146 -19.97 2.21 -9.68
C ALA A 146 -19.73 3.01 -8.40
N ILE A 147 -20.34 2.61 -7.29
CA ILE A 147 -20.29 3.32 -6.01
C ILE A 147 -19.71 2.34 -4.97
N LYS A 148 -18.44 2.50 -4.63
CA LYS A 148 -17.74 1.74 -3.58
C LYS A 148 -18.07 2.38 -2.23
N ARG A 149 -18.98 1.77 -1.46
CA ARG A 149 -19.31 2.17 -0.08
C ARG A 149 -18.35 1.48 0.89
N ILE A 150 -17.55 2.28 1.57
CA ILE A 150 -16.56 1.83 2.54
C ILE A 150 -17.05 2.25 3.92
N MET A 151 -17.43 1.28 4.76
CA MET A 151 -17.97 1.54 6.09
C MET A 151 -16.91 2.16 7.00
N GLN A 152 -17.35 3.08 7.85
CA GLN A 152 -16.60 3.62 8.97
C GLN A 152 -17.47 3.41 10.22
N PRO A 153 -17.02 2.69 11.26
CA PRO A 153 -17.81 2.56 12.48
C PRO A 153 -17.94 3.91 13.17
N ALA A 154 -19.09 4.13 13.80
CA ALA A 154 -19.29 5.26 14.69
C ALA A 154 -18.23 5.23 15.80
N ILE A 155 -17.62 6.38 16.08
CA ILE A 155 -16.48 6.47 17.00
C ILE A 155 -16.99 6.62 18.44
N ASP A 156 -17.39 5.51 19.04
CA ASP A 156 -17.40 5.36 20.49
C ASP A 156 -16.01 4.87 20.92
N ALA A 157 -15.08 5.82 21.06
CA ALA A 157 -13.65 5.58 21.26
C ALA A 157 -13.28 4.82 22.56
N GLY A 158 -14.26 4.45 23.38
CA GLY A 158 -14.09 3.65 24.60
C GLY A 158 -14.22 2.14 24.42
N GLU A 159 -14.84 1.65 23.33
CA GLU A 159 -15.23 0.23 23.21
C GLU A 159 -14.47 -0.58 22.15
N LEU A 160 -13.75 0.07 21.22
CA LEU A 160 -13.01 -0.62 20.16
C LEU A 160 -11.76 -1.35 20.70
N CYS A 161 -11.61 -2.63 20.37
CA CYS A 161 -10.38 -3.35 20.71
C CYS A 161 -9.18 -2.89 19.86
N GLU A 162 -7.97 -3.23 20.28
CA GLU A 162 -6.73 -2.83 19.57
C GLU A 162 -6.69 -3.36 18.12
N GLY A 163 -7.26 -4.55 17.89
CA GLY A 163 -7.36 -5.18 16.57
C GLY A 163 -8.26 -4.40 15.60
N GLU A 164 -9.47 -4.03 16.04
CA GLU A 164 -10.41 -3.23 15.27
C GLU A 164 -9.82 -1.84 14.98
N THR A 165 -9.29 -1.18 16.00
CA THR A 165 -8.61 0.12 15.87
C THR A 165 -7.51 0.07 14.79
N LYS A 166 -6.71 -1.01 14.75
CA LYS A 166 -5.66 -1.21 13.75
C LYS A 166 -6.22 -1.45 12.34
N PHE A 167 -7.27 -2.25 12.20
CA PHE A 167 -7.94 -2.49 10.92
C PHE A 167 -8.51 -1.20 10.33
N LEU A 168 -9.24 -0.42 11.13
CA LEU A 168 -9.84 0.84 10.73
C LEU A 168 -8.80 1.89 10.29
N ASN A 169 -7.68 1.98 11.01
CA ASN A 169 -6.58 2.84 10.62
C ASN A 169 -5.96 2.45 9.27
N LEU A 170 -5.93 1.16 8.91
CA LEU A 170 -5.48 0.70 7.60
C LEU A 170 -6.50 1.04 6.50
N GLN A 171 -7.78 0.79 6.75
CA GLN A 171 -8.86 1.09 5.82
C GLN A 171 -8.94 2.60 5.51
N MET A 172 -8.86 3.46 6.54
CA MET A 172 -8.81 4.91 6.37
C MET A 172 -7.54 5.40 5.64
N GLN A 173 -6.41 4.70 5.79
CA GLN A 173 -5.21 4.97 5.00
C GLN A 173 -5.39 4.57 3.53
N GLN A 174 -6.11 3.48 3.24
CA GLN A 174 -6.43 3.08 1.87
C GLN A 174 -7.34 4.10 1.19
N ILE A 175 -8.41 4.53 1.84
CA ILE A 175 -9.33 5.56 1.32
C ILE A 175 -8.57 6.86 1.00
N ARG A 176 -7.74 7.34 1.93
CA ARG A 176 -6.90 8.53 1.70
C ARG A 176 -5.92 8.34 0.55
N SER A 177 -5.31 7.16 0.44
CA SER A 177 -4.43 6.82 -0.69
C SER A 177 -5.16 6.86 -2.02
N GLU A 178 -6.33 6.21 -2.10
CA GLU A 178 -7.15 6.12 -3.30
C GLU A 178 -7.62 7.50 -3.76
N ILE A 179 -8.14 8.34 -2.85
CA ILE A 179 -8.55 9.73 -3.13
C ILE A 179 -7.37 10.61 -3.58
N GLN A 180 -6.28 10.62 -2.81
CA GLN A 180 -5.11 11.48 -3.10
C GLN A 180 -4.37 11.08 -4.38
N THR A 181 -4.45 9.80 -4.75
CA THR A 181 -3.77 9.27 -5.93
C THR A 181 -4.65 9.43 -7.17
N VAL A 182 -5.85 8.85 -7.18
CA VAL A 182 -6.69 8.71 -8.40
C VAL A 182 -7.42 10.00 -8.76
N GLY A 183 -7.81 10.82 -7.78
CA GLY A 183 -8.52 12.08 -8.02
C GLY A 183 -7.75 13.11 -8.86
N GLN A 184 -6.49 12.84 -9.21
CA GLN A 184 -5.63 13.67 -10.06
C GLN A 184 -5.07 12.91 -11.27
N LEU A 185 -5.68 11.79 -11.69
CA LEU A 185 -5.24 11.01 -12.85
C LEU A 185 -6.24 11.10 -14.01
N GLY A 186 -5.75 11.54 -15.17
CA GLY A 186 -6.44 11.41 -16.45
C GLY A 186 -5.57 10.60 -17.41
N HIS A 187 -5.89 9.32 -17.60
CA HIS A 187 -5.20 8.46 -18.57
C HIS A 187 -6.16 7.36 -19.06
N PRO A 188 -6.19 7.01 -20.37
CA PRO A 188 -7.14 6.02 -20.90
C PRO A 188 -7.09 4.65 -20.25
N ASN A 189 -5.96 4.25 -19.65
CA ASN A 189 -5.81 2.94 -18.99
C ASN A 189 -5.82 2.98 -17.46
N ILE A 190 -6.27 4.09 -16.87
CA ILE A 190 -6.49 4.22 -15.42
C ILE A 190 -7.99 4.45 -15.20
N LEU A 191 -8.59 3.82 -14.18
CA LEU A 191 -9.98 4.04 -13.82
C LEU A 191 -10.13 5.42 -13.15
N PRO A 192 -10.91 6.37 -13.72
CA PRO A 192 -11.07 7.70 -13.13
C PRO A 192 -12.01 7.65 -11.92
N LEU A 193 -11.52 8.13 -10.78
CA LEU A 193 -12.39 8.50 -9.65
C LEU A 193 -13.17 9.76 -10.07
N LEU A 194 -14.50 9.70 -9.99
CA LEU A 194 -15.38 10.78 -10.44
C LEU A 194 -15.75 11.70 -9.27
N ALA A 195 -16.06 11.12 -8.11
CA ALA A 195 -16.39 11.85 -6.89
C ALA A 195 -16.07 11.05 -5.62
N HIS A 196 -15.86 11.77 -4.53
CA HIS A 196 -15.82 11.25 -3.16
C HIS A 196 -16.90 11.94 -2.33
N VAL A 197 -17.66 11.18 -1.54
CA VAL A 197 -18.62 11.72 -0.57
C VAL A 197 -18.26 11.20 0.81
N SER A 198 -18.08 12.13 1.75
CA SER A 198 -17.85 11.84 3.16
C SER A 198 -19.18 11.82 3.92
N ARG A 199 -19.36 10.85 4.82
CA ARG A 199 -20.51 10.70 5.72
C ARG A 199 -20.01 10.27 7.10
N PRO A 200 -20.78 10.45 8.18
CA PRO A 200 -20.36 10.09 9.53
C PRO A 200 -19.94 8.62 9.68
N ASN A 201 -20.63 7.71 8.98
CA ASN A 201 -20.48 6.26 9.14
C ASN A 201 -19.97 5.54 7.87
N CYS A 202 -19.58 6.28 6.82
CA CYS A 202 -19.00 5.70 5.60
C CYS A 202 -18.34 6.74 4.69
N HIS A 203 -17.57 6.25 3.73
CA HIS A 203 -17.19 7.01 2.55
C HIS A 203 -17.75 6.34 1.29
N TYR A 204 -18.20 7.15 0.34
CA TYR A 204 -18.54 6.71 -1.01
C TYR A 204 -17.46 7.16 -1.99
N LEU A 205 -16.90 6.22 -2.75
CA LEU A 205 -16.05 6.51 -3.91
C LEU A 205 -16.84 6.16 -5.18
N VAL A 206 -17.05 7.16 -6.03
CA VAL A 206 -17.86 7.07 -7.25
C VAL A 206 -16.94 6.98 -8.46
N TYR A 207 -17.11 5.91 -9.22
CA TYR A 207 -16.33 5.54 -10.40
C TYR A 207 -17.24 5.40 -11.63
N GLU A 208 -16.65 5.40 -12.82
CA GLU A 208 -17.34 4.96 -14.03
C GLU A 208 -17.58 3.44 -13.98
N PHE A 209 -18.76 2.97 -14.38
CA PHE A 209 -19.09 1.54 -14.32
C PHE A 209 -18.46 0.77 -15.49
N MET A 210 -17.62 -0.21 -15.17
CA MET A 210 -16.91 -1.05 -16.14
C MET A 210 -17.74 -2.29 -16.47
N LYS A 211 -18.45 -2.31 -17.62
CA LYS A 211 -19.49 -3.32 -17.89
C LYS A 211 -18.98 -4.77 -17.94
N ASN A 212 -17.72 -4.96 -18.33
CA ASN A 212 -17.14 -6.29 -18.53
C ASN A 212 -16.51 -6.87 -17.24
N GLY A 213 -16.57 -6.13 -16.14
CA GLY A 213 -16.06 -6.54 -14.82
C GLY A 213 -14.53 -6.49 -14.74
N SER A 214 -13.94 -7.36 -13.91
CA SER A 214 -12.49 -7.48 -13.81
C SER A 214 -11.92 -8.44 -14.86
N LEU A 215 -10.63 -8.29 -15.17
CA LEU A 215 -9.87 -9.23 -15.99
C LEU A 215 -9.84 -10.63 -15.36
N HIS A 216 -9.88 -10.74 -14.02
CA HIS A 216 -10.01 -12.02 -13.32
C HIS A 216 -11.30 -12.75 -13.72
N ASP A 217 -12.44 -12.05 -13.71
CA ASP A 217 -13.75 -12.61 -14.05
C ASP A 217 -13.92 -12.82 -15.58
N ALA A 218 -13.19 -12.06 -16.38
CA ALA A 218 -13.13 -12.26 -17.84
C ALA A 218 -12.35 -13.54 -18.19
N LEU A 219 -11.20 -13.75 -17.56
CA LEU A 219 -10.38 -14.96 -17.74
C LEU A 219 -11.05 -16.21 -17.17
N LYS A 220 -11.69 -16.15 -15.99
CA LYS A 220 -12.48 -17.27 -15.48
C LYS A 220 -13.60 -17.69 -16.44
N GLY A 221 -14.34 -16.71 -16.97
CA GLY A 221 -15.35 -16.96 -18.00
C GLY A 221 -14.78 -17.51 -19.30
N ALA A 222 -13.53 -17.19 -19.64
CA ALA A 222 -12.84 -17.82 -20.78
C ALA A 222 -12.46 -19.27 -20.47
N SER A 223 -12.06 -19.59 -19.23
CA SER A 223 -11.73 -20.95 -18.79
C SER A 223 -12.96 -21.85 -18.70
N ASP A 224 -14.11 -21.38 -18.22
CA ASP A 224 -15.37 -22.14 -18.21
C ASP A 224 -16.13 -22.13 -19.57
N GLY A 225 -15.84 -21.15 -20.44
CA GLY A 225 -16.45 -21.02 -21.77
C GLY A 225 -17.66 -20.08 -21.84
N SER A 226 -18.06 -19.45 -20.74
CA SER A 226 -19.14 -18.45 -20.69
C SER A 226 -18.78 -17.10 -21.32
N LYS A 227 -17.48 -16.82 -21.54
CA LYS A 227 -16.98 -15.62 -22.21
C LYS A 227 -15.96 -15.99 -23.27
N ASN A 228 -16.02 -15.33 -24.43
CA ASN A 228 -14.93 -15.40 -25.40
C ASN A 228 -13.89 -14.31 -25.09
N LEU A 229 -12.64 -14.71 -24.87
CA LEU A 229 -11.51 -13.79 -24.62
C LEU A 229 -10.30 -14.25 -25.44
N GLU A 230 -10.42 -14.07 -26.75
CA GLU A 230 -9.40 -14.42 -27.75
C GLU A 230 -8.09 -13.65 -27.54
N TRP A 231 -7.01 -14.18 -28.13
CA TRP A 231 -5.68 -13.62 -27.98
C TRP A 231 -5.58 -12.12 -28.34
N PRO A 232 -6.13 -11.61 -29.46
CA PRO A 232 -6.06 -10.18 -29.77
C PRO A 232 -6.63 -9.28 -28.67
N ILE A 233 -7.66 -9.73 -27.96
CA ILE A 233 -8.25 -9.00 -26.82
C ILE A 233 -7.31 -9.06 -25.61
N ARG A 234 -6.76 -10.25 -25.29
CA ARG A 234 -5.79 -10.42 -24.19
C ARG A 234 -4.52 -9.58 -24.40
N TYR A 235 -4.04 -9.51 -25.64
CA TYR A 235 -2.88 -8.70 -26.03
C TYR A 235 -3.19 -7.18 -25.99
N LYS A 236 -4.38 -6.75 -26.45
CA LYS A 236 -4.83 -5.35 -26.27
C LYS A 236 -4.90 -4.95 -24.78
N ILE A 237 -5.37 -5.86 -23.93
CA ILE A 237 -5.40 -5.66 -22.47
C ILE A 237 -3.97 -5.52 -21.91
N ALA A 238 -3.03 -6.37 -22.33
CA ALA A 238 -1.62 -6.26 -21.94
C ALA A 238 -1.01 -4.90 -22.32
N LEU A 239 -1.21 -4.43 -23.57
CA LEU A 239 -0.76 -3.11 -24.02
C LEU A 239 -1.36 -1.97 -23.18
N GLY A 240 -2.67 -2.03 -22.90
CA GLY A 240 -3.34 -1.03 -22.07
C GLY A 240 -2.77 -0.96 -20.64
N VAL A 241 -2.53 -2.10 -19.99
CA VAL A 241 -1.91 -2.13 -18.65
C VAL A 241 -0.47 -1.59 -18.69
N ALA A 242 0.31 -1.92 -19.74
CA ALA A 242 1.66 -1.41 -19.91
C ALA A 242 1.69 0.13 -20.06
N ALA A 243 0.82 0.69 -20.91
CA ALA A 243 0.67 2.14 -21.06
C ALA A 243 0.23 2.82 -19.76
N GLY A 244 -0.70 2.21 -19.01
CA GLY A 244 -1.09 2.67 -17.68
C GLY A 244 0.08 2.71 -16.69
N LEU A 245 0.94 1.69 -16.68
CA LEU A 245 2.14 1.65 -15.83
C LEU A 245 3.22 2.65 -16.24
N GLU A 246 3.48 2.83 -17.54
CA GLU A 246 4.39 3.89 -18.00
C GLU A 246 3.89 5.27 -17.53
N TYR A 247 2.58 5.53 -17.64
CA TYR A 247 2.00 6.77 -17.15
C TYR A 247 2.23 6.98 -15.64
N LEU A 248 1.98 5.96 -14.81
CA LEU A 248 2.13 6.04 -13.35
C LEU A 248 3.60 6.18 -12.90
N HIS A 249 4.53 5.50 -13.56
CA HIS A 249 5.94 5.44 -13.15
C HIS A 249 6.83 6.52 -13.77
N ILE A 250 6.54 6.94 -15.01
CA ILE A 250 7.43 7.79 -15.82
C ILE A 250 6.82 9.18 -16.04
N ALA A 251 5.57 9.23 -16.53
CA ALA A 251 4.94 10.49 -16.96
C ALA A 251 4.37 11.30 -15.79
N ARG A 252 3.74 10.66 -14.80
CA ARG A 252 3.11 11.34 -13.66
C ARG A 252 4.16 11.75 -12.62
N ARG A 253 4.18 13.03 -12.27
CA ARG A 253 5.02 13.60 -11.19
C ARG A 253 4.15 14.15 -10.04
N PRO A 254 4.30 13.70 -8.78
CA PRO A 254 5.19 12.63 -8.32
C PRO A 254 4.80 11.27 -8.91
N ARG A 255 5.78 10.35 -9.00
CA ARG A 255 5.57 8.97 -9.46
C ARG A 255 4.60 8.24 -8.55
N ILE A 256 3.84 7.28 -9.09
CA ILE A 256 2.87 6.49 -8.34
C ILE A 256 3.23 5.01 -8.47
N PHE A 257 3.47 4.34 -7.36
CA PHE A 257 3.62 2.87 -7.33
C PHE A 257 2.33 2.24 -6.82
N HIS A 258 1.77 1.30 -7.56
CA HIS A 258 0.43 0.72 -7.34
C HIS A 258 0.39 -0.26 -6.16
N ARG A 259 1.40 -1.13 -6.08
CA ARG A 259 1.67 -2.13 -5.01
C ARG A 259 0.66 -3.28 -4.87
N ASP A 260 -0.44 -3.29 -5.63
CA ASP A 260 -1.36 -4.43 -5.72
C ASP A 260 -1.93 -4.61 -7.14
N LEU A 261 -1.04 -4.64 -8.14
CA LEU A 261 -1.45 -4.88 -9.53
C LEU A 261 -1.73 -6.37 -9.74
N LYS A 262 -2.95 -6.72 -10.14
CA LYS A 262 -3.41 -8.09 -10.38
C LYS A 262 -4.64 -8.09 -11.30
N PRO A 263 -5.06 -9.23 -11.88
CA PRO A 263 -6.23 -9.29 -12.77
C PRO A 263 -7.54 -8.80 -12.14
N ALA A 264 -7.74 -8.98 -10.84
CA ALA A 264 -8.92 -8.46 -10.14
C ALA A 264 -8.96 -6.93 -10.04
N ASN A 265 -7.80 -6.26 -10.11
CA ASN A 265 -7.65 -4.80 -10.04
C ASN A 265 -7.49 -4.16 -11.43
N ILE A 266 -7.62 -4.94 -12.51
CA ILE A 266 -7.68 -4.47 -13.89
C ILE A 266 -9.12 -4.65 -14.35
N LEU A 267 -9.86 -3.55 -14.48
CA LEU A 267 -11.24 -3.59 -14.98
C LEU A 267 -11.28 -3.43 -16.50
N LEU A 268 -12.36 -3.89 -17.11
CA LEU A 268 -12.57 -3.84 -18.56
C LEU A 268 -13.74 -2.93 -18.91
N ASP A 269 -13.46 -1.88 -19.68
CA ASP A 269 -14.47 -0.94 -20.16
C ASP A 269 -15.33 -1.54 -21.28
N ASP A 270 -16.19 -0.70 -21.86
CA ASP A 270 -17.20 -1.11 -22.81
C ASP A 270 -16.66 -1.81 -24.07
N ASP A 271 -15.43 -1.47 -24.48
CA ASP A 271 -14.78 -2.05 -25.67
C ASP A 271 -13.70 -3.07 -25.27
N LEU A 272 -13.70 -3.56 -24.03
CA LEU A 272 -12.68 -4.45 -23.46
C LEU A 272 -11.27 -3.82 -23.40
N ASN A 273 -11.17 -2.50 -23.19
CA ASN A 273 -9.89 -1.86 -22.87
C ASN A 273 -9.61 -1.92 -21.37
N ALA A 274 -8.35 -2.11 -21.01
CA ALA A 274 -7.91 -2.24 -19.62
C ALA A 274 -7.90 -0.89 -18.88
N ARG A 275 -8.48 -0.87 -17.66
CA ARG A 275 -8.43 0.23 -16.68
C ARG A 275 -7.84 -0.27 -15.37
N ILE A 276 -6.65 0.18 -15.00
CA ILE A 276 -6.03 -0.11 -13.69
C ILE A 276 -6.86 0.60 -12.59
N SER A 277 -7.14 -0.11 -11.49
CA SER A 277 -8.04 0.30 -10.41
C SER A 277 -7.54 -0.15 -9.04
N ASP A 278 -8.22 0.31 -7.96
CA ASP A 278 -7.92 0.01 -6.55
C ASP A 278 -6.54 0.50 -6.04
N PHE A 279 -6.36 1.81 -6.07
CA PHE A 279 -5.15 2.51 -5.60
C PHE A 279 -5.09 2.64 -4.06
N GLY A 280 -5.85 1.84 -3.31
CA GLY A 280 -5.84 1.86 -1.84
C GLY A 280 -4.45 1.56 -1.25
N LEU A 281 -3.64 0.75 -1.93
CA LEU A 281 -2.26 0.46 -1.52
C LEU A 281 -1.21 1.35 -2.20
N ALA A 282 -1.62 2.29 -3.06
CA ALA A 282 -0.68 3.10 -3.83
C ALA A 282 0.22 4.01 -2.97
N LYS A 283 1.34 4.47 -3.55
CA LYS A 283 2.24 5.44 -2.91
C LYS A 283 2.74 6.47 -3.91
N LEU A 284 2.54 7.74 -3.55
CA LEU A 284 3.15 8.91 -4.20
C LEU A 284 4.64 8.99 -3.79
N VAL A 285 5.52 9.04 -4.79
CA VAL A 285 6.98 9.05 -4.63
C VAL A 285 7.56 10.27 -5.36
N PRO A 286 8.06 11.28 -4.63
CA PRO A 286 8.75 12.43 -5.22
C PRO A 286 9.96 12.01 -6.05
N ASP A 287 10.23 12.74 -7.13
CA ASP A 287 11.30 12.42 -8.09
C ASP A 287 12.72 12.54 -7.51
N SER A 288 12.87 13.37 -6.47
CA SER A 288 14.09 13.45 -5.66
C SER A 288 14.43 12.13 -4.96
N ILE A 289 13.44 11.24 -4.76
CA ILE A 289 13.63 9.92 -4.15
C ILE A 289 13.73 8.88 -5.28
N ARG A 290 14.96 8.54 -5.64
CA ARG A 290 15.28 7.45 -6.58
C ARG A 290 15.53 6.10 -5.90
N SER A 291 15.82 6.09 -4.60
CA SER A 291 16.09 4.88 -3.82
C SER A 291 14.82 4.16 -3.35
N ALA A 292 14.97 2.87 -3.05
CA ALA A 292 13.88 2.05 -2.53
C ALA A 292 13.39 2.54 -1.16
N ARG A 293 12.08 2.40 -0.91
CA ARG A 293 11.42 2.93 0.30
C ARG A 293 10.92 1.80 1.18
N ARG A 294 11.11 1.92 2.50
CA ARG A 294 10.58 0.95 3.47
C ARG A 294 9.08 1.12 3.66
N SER A 295 8.32 0.03 3.58
CA SER A 295 6.90 -0.03 3.96
C SER A 295 6.53 -1.42 4.46
N LYS A 296 5.45 -1.54 5.24
CA LYS A 296 4.89 -2.87 5.56
C LYS A 296 4.52 -3.57 4.25
N VAL A 297 4.78 -4.87 4.15
CA VAL A 297 4.35 -5.69 3.01
C VAL A 297 2.82 -5.62 2.91
N ALA A 298 2.35 -5.35 1.70
CA ALA A 298 0.94 -5.33 1.33
C ALA A 298 0.83 -5.65 -0.16
N GLY A 299 -0.32 -6.16 -0.59
CA GLY A 299 -0.56 -6.67 -1.93
C GLY A 299 -1.06 -8.11 -1.88
N THR A 300 -1.23 -8.73 -3.05
CA THR A 300 -1.79 -10.07 -3.18
C THR A 300 -0.70 -11.13 -3.35
N ILE A 301 -0.79 -12.22 -2.58
CA ILE A 301 0.14 -13.36 -2.67
C ILE A 301 0.15 -13.91 -4.11
N GLY A 302 1.34 -14.26 -4.60
CA GLY A 302 1.57 -14.65 -6.00
C GLY A 302 1.90 -13.48 -6.94
N TYR A 303 1.54 -12.24 -6.58
CA TYR A 303 1.88 -11.03 -7.34
C TYR A 303 2.94 -10.15 -6.63
N ILE A 304 3.10 -10.27 -5.31
CA ILE A 304 4.15 -9.58 -4.55
C ILE A 304 5.54 -10.03 -5.00
N ALA A 305 6.39 -9.06 -5.33
CA ALA A 305 7.78 -9.27 -5.71
C ALA A 305 8.64 -9.79 -4.53
N PRO A 306 9.59 -10.72 -4.75
CA PRO A 306 10.31 -11.42 -3.69
C PRO A 306 11.14 -10.48 -2.80
N GLU A 307 11.82 -9.49 -3.42
CA GLU A 307 12.62 -8.50 -2.68
C GLU A 307 11.77 -7.68 -1.71
N TYR A 308 10.50 -7.42 -2.07
CA TYR A 308 9.63 -6.59 -1.26
C TYR A 308 9.13 -7.35 -0.03
N TYR A 309 8.79 -8.63 -0.20
CA TYR A 309 8.49 -9.54 0.91
C TYR A 309 9.68 -9.68 1.87
N GLN A 310 10.89 -9.85 1.34
CA GLN A 310 12.11 -10.12 2.12
C GLN A 310 12.68 -8.88 2.82
N THR A 311 12.74 -7.73 2.14
CA THR A 311 13.47 -6.54 2.63
C THR A 311 12.58 -5.42 3.16
N LEU A 312 11.26 -5.54 2.97
CA LEU A 312 10.27 -4.48 3.20
C LEU A 312 10.47 -3.23 2.32
N MET A 313 11.31 -3.30 1.29
CA MET A 313 11.60 -2.20 0.36
C MET A 313 10.75 -2.30 -0.90
N PHE A 314 10.11 -1.21 -1.31
CA PHE A 314 9.33 -1.15 -2.55
C PHE A 314 9.89 -0.09 -3.51
N THR A 315 9.75 -0.37 -4.82
CA THR A 315 10.10 0.47 -5.97
C THR A 315 9.06 0.27 -7.08
N ASP A 316 9.19 0.99 -8.20
CA ASP A 316 8.46 0.70 -9.45
C ASP A 316 8.66 -0.76 -9.94
N LYS A 317 9.81 -1.37 -9.63
CA LYS A 317 10.13 -2.75 -10.02
C LYS A 317 9.25 -3.81 -9.37
N CYS A 318 8.56 -3.48 -8.28
CA CYS A 318 7.58 -4.38 -7.65
C CYS A 318 6.27 -4.44 -8.45
N ASP A 319 5.85 -3.31 -9.05
CA ASP A 319 4.72 -3.27 -9.99
C ASP A 319 5.09 -3.96 -11.32
N VAL A 320 6.34 -3.80 -11.79
CA VAL A 320 6.86 -4.52 -12.96
C VAL A 320 6.78 -6.04 -12.77
N TYR A 321 7.22 -6.55 -11.62
CA TYR A 321 7.09 -7.97 -11.29
C TYR A 321 5.62 -8.42 -11.28
N SER A 322 4.76 -7.64 -10.63
CA SER A 322 3.31 -7.89 -10.60
C SER A 322 2.71 -7.97 -12.00
N PHE A 323 3.15 -7.08 -12.91
CA PHE A 323 2.72 -7.07 -14.30
C PHE A 323 3.25 -8.27 -15.10
N GLY A 324 4.49 -8.69 -14.86
CA GLY A 324 5.03 -9.93 -15.44
C GLY A 324 4.19 -11.16 -15.07
N VAL A 325 3.71 -11.24 -13.83
CA VAL A 325 2.74 -12.28 -13.44
C VAL A 325 1.40 -12.12 -14.18
N VAL A 326 0.89 -10.89 -14.37
CA VAL A 326 -0.33 -10.64 -15.19
C VAL A 326 -0.15 -11.08 -16.64
N LEU A 327 1.02 -10.84 -17.26
CA LEU A 327 1.33 -11.30 -18.62
C LEU A 327 1.34 -12.83 -18.72
N ALA A 328 1.94 -13.51 -17.73
CA ALA A 328 1.91 -14.97 -17.63
C ALA A 328 0.48 -15.51 -17.48
N VAL A 329 -0.36 -14.87 -16.66
CA VAL A 329 -1.78 -15.22 -16.49
C VAL A 329 -2.56 -15.05 -17.80
N LEU A 330 -2.36 -13.94 -18.52
CA LEU A 330 -3.02 -13.66 -19.79
C LEU A 330 -2.74 -14.73 -20.86
N VAL A 331 -1.49 -15.15 -21.02
CA VAL A 331 -1.10 -16.15 -22.02
C VAL A 331 -1.49 -17.57 -21.60
N SER A 332 -1.29 -17.94 -20.33
CA SER A 332 -1.45 -19.34 -19.87
C SER A 332 -2.85 -19.73 -19.42
N GLY A 333 -3.71 -18.74 -19.14
CA GLY A 333 -5.03 -18.93 -18.55
C GLY A 333 -5.02 -19.33 -17.06
N LYS A 334 -3.84 -19.40 -16.43
CA LYS A 334 -3.65 -19.90 -15.05
C LYS A 334 -3.36 -18.77 -14.07
N PHE A 335 -3.95 -18.81 -12.88
CA PHE A 335 -3.67 -17.89 -11.78
C PHE A 335 -2.66 -18.48 -10.79
N PRO A 336 -1.88 -17.65 -10.05
CA PRO A 336 -0.95 -18.13 -9.03
C PRO A 336 -1.56 -18.99 -7.92
N THR A 337 -2.89 -18.97 -7.78
CA THR A 337 -3.67 -19.72 -6.77
C THR A 337 -4.25 -21.02 -7.29
N ASP A 338 -4.07 -21.36 -8.57
CA ASP A 338 -4.68 -22.55 -9.17
C ASP A 338 -4.03 -23.84 -8.64
N GLU A 339 -4.86 -24.86 -8.40
CA GLU A 339 -4.44 -26.19 -7.92
C GLU A 339 -3.42 -26.86 -8.85
N PHE A 340 -3.39 -26.46 -10.13
CA PHE A 340 -2.34 -26.85 -11.09
C PHE A 340 -0.93 -26.74 -10.50
N PHE A 341 -0.61 -25.65 -9.79
CA PHE A 341 0.72 -25.43 -9.23
C PHE A 341 1.02 -26.26 -7.97
N GLN A 342 0.02 -26.96 -7.41
CA GLN A 342 0.21 -27.92 -6.32
C GLN A 342 0.58 -29.32 -6.86
N GLY A 343 0.25 -29.60 -8.12
CA GLY A 343 0.59 -30.85 -8.81
C GLY A 343 1.86 -30.78 -9.68
N THR A 344 2.54 -29.64 -9.72
CA THR A 344 3.82 -29.43 -10.43
C THR A 344 4.97 -29.24 -9.44
N ASP A 345 6.18 -29.70 -9.80
CA ASP A 345 7.40 -29.40 -9.05
C ASP A 345 7.64 -27.89 -8.93
N GLU A 346 7.21 -27.12 -9.93
CA GLU A 346 7.20 -25.65 -9.90
C GLU A 346 5.99 -25.10 -9.12
N LEU A 347 6.10 -25.06 -7.79
CA LEU A 347 5.12 -24.50 -6.84
C LEU A 347 4.70 -23.02 -7.06
N CYS A 348 5.10 -22.36 -8.17
CA CYS A 348 4.56 -21.07 -8.58
C CYS A 348 4.68 -20.82 -10.10
N ILE A 349 3.73 -20.04 -10.63
CA ILE A 349 3.64 -19.66 -12.05
C ILE A 349 4.94 -19.09 -12.65
N VAL A 350 5.71 -18.31 -11.87
CA VAL A 350 6.96 -17.68 -12.36
C VAL A 350 8.02 -18.72 -12.68
N LYS A 351 8.20 -19.73 -11.82
CA LYS A 351 9.13 -20.84 -12.07
C LYS A 351 8.63 -21.71 -13.23
N TRP A 352 7.35 -22.05 -13.22
CA TRP A 352 6.73 -22.87 -14.25
C TRP A 352 6.86 -22.26 -15.65
N VAL A 353 6.51 -20.98 -15.84
CA VAL A 353 6.68 -20.28 -17.13
C VAL A 353 8.16 -20.23 -17.55
N ARG A 354 9.07 -19.95 -16.62
CA ARG A 354 10.51 -19.89 -16.90
C ARG A 354 11.08 -21.24 -17.36
N ASN A 355 10.59 -22.34 -16.80
CA ASN A 355 10.96 -23.70 -17.20
C ASN A 355 10.30 -24.08 -18.54
N ALA A 356 9.01 -23.82 -18.71
CA ALA A 356 8.29 -24.09 -19.96
C ALA A 356 8.93 -23.37 -21.17
N ILE A 357 9.28 -22.08 -21.03
CA ILE A 357 9.95 -21.29 -22.08
C ILE A 357 11.36 -21.83 -22.44
N ARG A 358 11.97 -22.63 -21.56
CA ARG A 358 13.28 -23.29 -21.77
C ARG A 358 13.16 -24.76 -22.19
N SER A 359 11.95 -25.33 -22.22
CA SER A 359 11.70 -26.72 -22.61
C SER A 359 11.68 -26.88 -24.13
N ASP A 360 11.71 -28.14 -24.59
CA ASP A 360 11.65 -28.47 -26.03
C ASP A 360 10.33 -28.04 -26.69
N ASP A 361 9.25 -27.88 -25.92
CA ASP A 361 7.99 -27.30 -26.41
C ASP A 361 7.48 -26.15 -25.52
N PRO A 362 7.91 -24.90 -25.79
CA PRO A 362 7.43 -23.71 -25.08
C PRO A 362 5.91 -23.49 -25.14
N ARG A 363 5.18 -24.12 -26.08
CA ARG A 363 3.73 -23.92 -26.25
C ARG A 363 2.92 -24.56 -25.10
N VAL A 364 3.52 -25.42 -24.27
CA VAL A 364 2.88 -25.93 -23.04
C VAL A 364 2.52 -24.82 -22.04
N ALA A 365 3.17 -23.65 -22.15
CA ALA A 365 2.85 -22.48 -21.35
C ALA A 365 1.59 -21.73 -21.82
N ILE A 366 1.11 -21.98 -23.04
CA ILE A 366 -0.02 -21.28 -23.67
C ILE A 366 -1.35 -21.92 -23.23
N ASP A 367 -2.37 -21.09 -23.03
CA ASP A 367 -3.75 -21.54 -22.86
C ASP A 367 -4.18 -22.38 -24.08
N ARG A 368 -4.57 -23.64 -23.84
CA ARG A 368 -4.94 -24.58 -24.91
C ARG A 368 -6.08 -24.06 -25.80
N LYS A 369 -6.94 -23.16 -25.29
CA LYS A 369 -8.02 -22.54 -26.07
C LYS A 369 -7.52 -21.48 -27.06
N LEU A 370 -6.28 -21.02 -26.94
CA LEU A 370 -5.65 -20.04 -27.84
C LEU A 370 -4.78 -20.70 -28.93
N LEU A 371 -4.44 -21.97 -28.80
CA LEU A 371 -3.65 -22.72 -29.79
C LEU A 371 -4.43 -22.94 -31.09
N GLY A 372 -3.71 -22.99 -32.21
CA GLY A 372 -4.25 -23.18 -33.57
C GLY A 372 -4.70 -21.90 -34.25
N ASN A 373 -4.57 -20.73 -33.60
CA ASN A 373 -5.09 -19.45 -34.09
C ASN A 373 -4.02 -18.54 -34.75
N GLY A 374 -2.77 -19.00 -34.87
CA GLY A 374 -1.70 -18.28 -35.60
C GLY A 374 -1.00 -17.18 -34.81
N PHE A 375 -1.19 -17.12 -33.49
CA PHE A 375 -0.59 -16.11 -32.60
C PHE A 375 0.46 -16.68 -31.62
N GLU A 376 0.85 -17.94 -31.79
CA GLU A 376 1.75 -18.67 -30.89
C GLU A 376 3.08 -17.95 -30.68
N GLU A 377 3.71 -17.44 -31.75
CA GLU A 377 4.98 -16.70 -31.63
C GLU A 377 4.81 -15.40 -30.83
N GLN A 378 3.73 -14.65 -31.07
CA GLN A 378 3.40 -13.44 -30.33
C GLN A 378 3.13 -13.75 -28.84
N MET A 379 2.44 -14.85 -28.54
CA MET A 379 2.24 -15.33 -27.16
C MET A 379 3.54 -15.73 -26.48
N LEU A 380 4.46 -16.42 -27.17
CA LEU A 380 5.78 -16.78 -26.64
C LEU A 380 6.67 -15.55 -26.42
N LEU A 381 6.59 -14.52 -27.27
CA LEU A 381 7.27 -13.24 -27.05
C LEU A 381 6.74 -12.51 -25.80
N VAL A 382 5.43 -12.50 -25.58
CA VAL A 382 4.82 -11.94 -24.35
C VAL A 382 5.27 -12.71 -23.10
N LEU A 383 5.40 -14.04 -23.17
CA LEU A 383 5.96 -14.84 -22.07
C LEU A 383 7.45 -14.56 -21.82
N LYS A 384 8.26 -14.30 -22.86
CA LYS A 384 9.66 -13.84 -22.67
C LYS A 384 9.72 -12.49 -21.96
N ILE A 385 8.85 -11.55 -22.31
CA ILE A 385 8.70 -10.27 -21.59
C ILE A 385 8.26 -10.52 -20.13
N ALA A 386 7.34 -11.45 -19.89
CA ALA A 386 6.94 -11.85 -18.54
C ALA A 386 8.13 -12.39 -17.72
N CYS A 387 9.01 -13.19 -18.33
CA CYS A 387 10.25 -13.65 -17.69
C CYS A 387 11.19 -12.49 -17.34
N PHE A 388 11.39 -11.52 -18.24
CA PHE A 388 12.22 -10.33 -17.96
C PHE A 388 11.61 -9.48 -16.83
N CYS A 389 10.29 -9.32 -16.80
CA CYS A 389 9.59 -8.61 -15.74
C CYS A 389 9.70 -9.31 -14.37
N THR A 390 9.91 -10.63 -14.34
CA THR A 390 9.94 -11.44 -13.12
C THR A 390 11.34 -11.96 -12.73
N TYR A 391 12.41 -11.32 -13.20
CA TYR A 391 13.76 -11.58 -12.69
C TYR A 391 13.84 -11.39 -11.16
N ASP A 392 14.69 -12.19 -10.52
CA ASP A 392 14.84 -12.18 -9.08
C ASP A 392 15.57 -10.90 -8.61
N ASP A 393 16.57 -10.41 -9.35
CA ASP A 393 17.13 -9.05 -9.17
C ASP A 393 16.18 -7.98 -9.76
N PRO A 394 15.69 -7.02 -8.97
CA PRO A 394 14.87 -5.91 -9.47
C PRO A 394 15.57 -4.99 -10.48
N MET A 395 16.90 -4.94 -10.48
CA MET A 395 17.70 -4.10 -11.37
C MET A 395 17.78 -4.67 -12.79
N GLU A 396 17.72 -5.98 -12.94
CA GLU A 396 17.68 -6.67 -14.25
C GLU A 396 16.31 -6.60 -14.93
N ARG A 397 15.24 -6.35 -14.16
CA ARG A 397 13.90 -6.14 -14.73
C ARG A 397 13.89 -4.90 -15.61
N PRO A 398 13.15 -4.88 -16.73
CA PRO A 398 12.93 -3.67 -17.55
C PRO A 398 12.21 -2.56 -16.76
N ASN A 399 12.22 -1.32 -17.25
CA ASN A 399 11.32 -0.28 -16.74
C ASN A 399 9.98 -0.29 -17.50
N SER A 400 8.93 0.35 -16.98
CA SER A 400 7.58 0.26 -17.56
C SER A 400 7.45 0.82 -18.98
N ARG A 401 8.25 1.84 -19.36
CA ARG A 401 8.38 2.28 -20.76
C ARG A 401 9.01 1.20 -21.63
N ASP A 402 10.08 0.55 -21.17
CA ASP A 402 10.72 -0.52 -21.94
C ASP A 402 9.74 -1.67 -22.20
N ILE A 403 8.92 -2.03 -21.21
CA ILE A 403 7.90 -3.09 -21.35
C ILE A 403 6.83 -2.68 -22.36
N HIS A 404 6.31 -1.45 -22.28
CA HIS A 404 5.34 -0.93 -23.25
C HIS A 404 5.93 -0.88 -24.67
N CYS A 405 7.19 -0.47 -24.81
CA CYS A 405 7.94 -0.49 -26.06
C CYS A 405 8.09 -1.92 -26.62
N MET A 406 8.60 -2.86 -25.82
CA MET A 406 8.76 -4.26 -26.23
C MET A 406 7.43 -4.89 -26.64
N LEU A 407 6.34 -4.66 -25.89
CA LEU A 407 5.02 -5.16 -26.25
C LEU A 407 4.54 -4.57 -27.57
N SER A 408 4.59 -3.24 -27.74
CA SER A 408 4.10 -2.55 -28.96
C SER A 408 4.92 -2.85 -30.23
N GLN A 409 6.13 -3.37 -30.10
CA GLN A 409 6.97 -3.80 -31.22
C GLN A 409 6.69 -5.23 -31.70
N ILE A 410 5.91 -6.04 -30.97
CA ILE A 410 5.55 -7.38 -31.44
C ILE A 410 4.55 -7.24 -32.58
N LYS A 411 4.99 -7.57 -33.79
CA LYS A 411 4.15 -7.50 -35.00
C LYS A 411 3.02 -8.55 -34.96
N HIS A 412 1.97 -8.24 -35.72
CA HIS A 412 0.91 -9.18 -36.09
C HIS A 412 1.37 -10.08 -37.24
#